data_AF-A0A1M3EGI5-F1
#
_entry.id   AF-A0A1M3EGI5-F1
#
_cell.length_a   1.000
_cell.length_b   1.000
_cell.length_c   1.000
_cell.angle_alpha   90.00
_cell.angle_beta   90.00
_cell.angle_gamma   90.00
#
_symmetry.space_group_name_H-M   'P 1'
#
loop_
_entity.id
_entity.type
_entity.pdbx_description
1 polymer ?
#
loop_
_entity_poly.entity_id
_entity_poly.type
_entity_poly.pdbx_seq_one_letter_code
_entity_poly.pdbx_strand_id
1 'polypeptide(L)'
;MRDVLRRRMRDGAPDRGTTLAELLVATVVFAIAMAMIMSAAIAVMHATDSSRSAADAAYEARQALAMIDRQVRSGNVLFSPADEAAYISTCQNLGTNQGSCMRIYTQSNGDEKCVQWQLAADGTGTYQLKMRSWKTTWQTTGGVSGWTVAARNLVMPSAPFTLDVGPGGIYGSRLLRVQLVAHNATSGKDVAIDGSISGRNTTYGYTGSECLPVPPA
;
A
#
# COMPACT_ATOMS: atom_id res chain seq x y z
N MET A 1 -60.49 -27.89 35.94
CA MET A 1 -59.22 -27.34 35.39
C MET A 1 -58.02 -27.40 36.36
N ARG A 2 -58.22 -27.53 37.69
CA ARG A 2 -57.13 -27.66 38.68
C ARG A 2 -56.50 -29.06 38.81
N ASP A 3 -57.18 -30.11 38.35
CA ASP A 3 -56.68 -31.50 38.50
C ASP A 3 -55.70 -31.95 37.41
N VAL A 4 -55.68 -31.29 36.25
CA VAL A 4 -54.73 -31.60 35.17
C VAL A 4 -53.33 -31.09 35.49
N LEU A 5 -53.22 -29.99 36.25
CA LEU A 5 -51.93 -29.43 36.69
C LEU A 5 -51.25 -30.27 37.78
N ARG A 6 -52.01 -31.01 38.60
CA ARG A 6 -51.43 -31.87 39.66
C ARG A 6 -50.87 -33.19 39.14
N ARG A 7 -51.33 -33.69 37.98
CA ARG A 7 -50.77 -34.93 37.41
C ARG A 7 -49.43 -34.74 36.70
N ARG A 8 -49.09 -33.53 36.24
CA ARG A 8 -47.77 -33.26 35.64
C ARG A 8 -46.62 -33.10 36.65
N MET A 9 -46.92 -32.95 37.94
CA MET A 9 -45.90 -32.79 38.99
C MET A 9 -45.52 -34.11 39.69
N ARG A 10 -46.12 -35.24 39.31
CA ARG A 10 -45.92 -36.53 39.99
C ARG A 10 -45.20 -37.59 39.16
N ASP A 11 -44.80 -37.26 37.94
CA ASP A 11 -43.71 -37.97 37.24
C ASP A 11 -42.37 -37.42 37.74
N GLY A 12 -42.15 -37.56 39.05
CA GLY A 12 -40.82 -37.44 39.64
C GLY A 12 -40.04 -38.66 39.19
N ALA A 13 -39.41 -38.56 38.01
CA ALA A 13 -38.38 -39.49 37.61
C ALA A 13 -37.38 -39.60 38.77
N PRO A 14 -37.03 -40.81 39.23
CA PRO A 14 -36.08 -40.97 40.32
C PRO A 14 -34.78 -40.26 39.93
N ASP A 15 -34.37 -39.27 40.72
CA ASP A 15 -33.07 -38.59 40.62
C ASP A 15 -31.96 -39.64 40.81
N ARG A 16 -31.65 -40.35 39.73
CA ARG A 16 -30.44 -41.15 39.63
C ARG A 16 -29.32 -40.12 39.52
N GLY A 17 -28.62 -39.90 40.63
CA GLY A 17 -27.43 -39.05 40.66
C GLY A 17 -26.50 -39.42 39.51
N THR A 18 -25.99 -38.41 38.80
CA THR A 18 -25.07 -38.60 37.68
C THR A 18 -23.93 -39.49 38.11
N THR A 19 -23.67 -40.56 37.38
CA THR A 19 -22.55 -41.43 37.71
C THR A 19 -21.24 -40.70 37.43
N LEU A 20 -20.18 -40.97 38.21
CA LEU A 20 -18.87 -40.36 38.01
C LEU A 20 -18.36 -40.54 36.58
N ALA A 21 -18.71 -41.66 35.95
CA ALA A 21 -18.42 -41.95 34.55
C ALA A 21 -19.13 -41.00 33.58
N GLU A 22 -20.42 -40.68 33.79
CA GLU A 22 -21.16 -39.73 32.94
C GLU A 22 -20.56 -38.32 32.98
N LEU A 23 -20.14 -37.85 34.15
CA LEU A 23 -19.53 -36.53 34.32
C LEU A 23 -18.15 -36.47 33.65
N LEU A 24 -17.38 -37.56 33.72
CA LEU A 24 -16.10 -37.68 33.00
C LEU A 24 -16.31 -37.67 31.49
N VAL A 25 -17.26 -38.44 30.96
CA VAL A 25 -17.56 -38.43 29.52
C VAL A 25 -18.05 -37.06 29.07
N ALA A 26 -18.93 -36.40 29.86
CA ALA A 26 -19.43 -35.07 29.53
C ALA A 26 -18.33 -34.02 29.48
N THR A 27 -17.39 -34.03 30.43
CA THR A 27 -16.26 -33.08 30.44
C THR A 27 -15.30 -33.34 29.29
N VAL A 28 -15.05 -34.60 28.91
CA VAL A 28 -14.23 -34.94 27.74
C VAL A 28 -14.88 -34.47 26.44
N VAL A 29 -16.18 -34.75 26.25
CA VAL A 29 -16.92 -34.31 25.05
C VAL A 29 -16.96 -32.77 24.99
N PHE A 30 -17.19 -32.12 26.13
CA PHE A 30 -17.19 -30.65 26.19
C PHE A 30 -15.81 -30.06 25.89
N ALA A 31 -14.72 -30.65 26.42
CA ALA A 31 -13.36 -30.20 26.13
C ALA A 31 -13.03 -30.32 24.64
N ILE A 32 -13.43 -31.42 24.00
CA ILE A 32 -13.25 -31.61 22.56
C ILE A 32 -14.08 -30.59 21.77
N ALA A 33 -15.34 -30.35 22.15
CA ALA A 33 -16.19 -29.35 21.52
C ALA A 33 -15.58 -27.94 21.63
N MET A 34 -15.09 -27.56 22.82
CA MET A 34 -14.45 -26.26 23.05
C MET A 34 -13.16 -26.12 22.23
N ALA A 35 -12.36 -27.19 22.12
CA ALA A 35 -11.14 -27.20 21.31
C ALA A 35 -11.46 -26.96 19.81
N MET A 36 -12.53 -27.56 19.29
CA MET A 36 -12.97 -27.34 17.91
C MET A 36 -13.48 -25.91 17.67
N ILE A 37 -14.19 -25.34 18.65
CA ILE A 37 -14.67 -23.94 18.54
C ILE A 37 -13.49 -22.97 18.56
N MET A 38 -12.52 -23.19 19.45
CA MET A 38 -11.33 -22.34 19.56
C MET A 38 -10.46 -22.41 18.29
N SER A 39 -10.29 -23.60 17.69
CA SER A 39 -9.54 -23.73 16.43
C SER A 39 -10.23 -23.01 15.27
N ALA A 40 -11.55 -23.10 15.17
CA ALA A 40 -12.33 -22.35 14.19
C ALA A 40 -12.22 -20.82 14.40
N ALA A 41 -12.27 -20.36 15.65
CA ALA A 41 -12.11 -18.94 15.99
C ALA A 41 -10.73 -18.41 15.58
N ILE A 42 -9.66 -19.18 15.85
CA ILE A 42 -8.29 -18.82 15.45
C ILE A 42 -8.17 -18.71 13.93
N ALA A 43 -8.77 -19.64 13.17
CA ALA A 43 -8.77 -19.58 11.71
C ALA A 43 -9.45 -18.29 11.19
N VAL A 44 -10.57 -17.89 11.79
CA VAL A 44 -11.28 -16.64 11.43
C VAL A 44 -10.45 -15.41 11.78
N MET A 45 -9.74 -15.41 12.91
CA MET A 45 -8.85 -14.31 13.30
C MET A 45 -7.71 -14.13 12.30
N HIS A 46 -7.04 -15.21 11.89
CA HIS A 46 -5.98 -15.15 10.88
C HIS A 46 -6.50 -14.69 9.51
N ALA A 47 -7.68 -15.17 9.10
CA ALA A 47 -8.30 -14.72 7.86
C ALA A 47 -8.60 -13.21 7.90
N THR A 48 -9.13 -12.71 9.02
CA THR A 48 -9.44 -11.29 9.22
C THR A 48 -8.19 -10.42 9.18
N ASP A 49 -7.12 -10.85 9.84
CA ASP A 49 -5.85 -10.14 9.87
C ASP A 49 -5.21 -10.04 8.48
N SER A 50 -5.19 -11.16 7.75
CA SER A 50 -4.71 -11.18 6.36
C SER A 50 -5.50 -10.24 5.45
N SER A 51 -6.82 -10.15 5.65
CA SER A 51 -7.69 -9.26 4.86
C SER A 51 -7.47 -7.79 5.20
N ARG A 52 -7.25 -7.46 6.48
CA ARG A 52 -6.97 -6.08 6.91
C ARG A 52 -5.64 -5.60 6.36
N SER A 53 -4.58 -6.40 6.49
CA SER A 53 -3.26 -6.05 5.97
C SER A 53 -3.26 -5.79 4.45
N ALA A 54 -3.98 -6.60 3.67
CA ALA A 54 -4.15 -6.35 2.22
C ALA A 54 -4.93 -5.06 1.94
N ALA A 55 -6.00 -4.79 2.70
CA ALA A 55 -6.82 -3.60 2.52
C ALA A 55 -6.02 -2.32 2.84
N ASP A 56 -5.23 -2.33 3.91
CA ASP A 56 -4.41 -1.21 4.33
C ASP A 56 -3.32 -0.90 3.29
N ALA A 57 -2.58 -1.92 2.82
CA ALA A 57 -1.55 -1.73 1.79
C ALA A 57 -2.14 -1.19 0.47
N ALA A 58 -3.30 -1.69 0.05
CA ALA A 58 -4.00 -1.18 -1.12
C ALA A 58 -4.51 0.26 -0.93
N TYR A 59 -4.96 0.61 0.28
CA TYR A 59 -5.41 1.95 0.61
C TYR A 59 -4.24 2.96 0.58
N GLU A 60 -3.11 2.62 1.20
CA GLU A 60 -1.89 3.44 1.16
C GLU A 60 -1.42 3.68 -0.28
N ALA A 61 -1.33 2.63 -1.10
CA ALA A 61 -0.91 2.74 -2.49
C ALA A 61 -1.88 3.59 -3.34
N ARG A 62 -3.20 3.48 -3.12
CA ARG A 62 -4.20 4.35 -3.78
C ARG A 62 -4.08 5.80 -3.32
N GLN A 63 -3.85 6.05 -2.04
CA GLN A 63 -3.62 7.39 -1.52
C GLN A 63 -2.36 8.00 -2.11
N ALA A 64 -1.26 7.25 -2.18
CA ALA A 64 -0.02 7.68 -2.81
C ALA A 64 -0.23 8.01 -4.29
N LEU A 65 -0.95 7.15 -5.04
CA LEU A 65 -1.29 7.40 -6.44
C LEU A 65 -2.12 8.68 -6.61
N ALA A 66 -3.10 8.94 -5.73
CA ALA A 66 -3.88 10.17 -5.77
C ALA A 66 -3.03 11.42 -5.49
N MET A 67 -2.04 11.32 -4.59
CA MET A 67 -1.08 12.39 -4.34
C MET A 67 -0.19 12.64 -5.56
N ILE A 68 0.29 11.57 -6.21
CA ILE A 68 1.05 11.67 -7.47
C ILE A 68 0.21 12.35 -8.54
N ASP A 69 -1.03 11.89 -8.77
CA ASP A 69 -1.94 12.46 -9.78
C ASP A 69 -2.13 13.96 -9.57
N ARG A 70 -2.39 14.39 -8.33
CA ARG A 70 -2.48 15.82 -8.00
C ARG A 70 -1.20 16.58 -8.33
N GLN A 71 -0.04 16.06 -7.96
CA GLN A 71 1.24 16.73 -8.19
C GLN A 71 1.61 16.81 -9.67
N VAL A 72 1.33 15.77 -10.45
CA VAL A 72 1.56 15.75 -11.91
C VAL A 72 0.61 16.71 -12.61
N ARG A 73 -0.68 16.74 -12.23
CA ARG A 73 -1.66 17.68 -12.80
C ARG A 73 -1.31 19.14 -12.52
N SER A 74 -0.73 19.41 -11.36
CA SER A 74 -0.18 20.72 -10.96
C SER A 74 1.30 20.87 -11.30
N GLY A 75 1.86 19.96 -12.09
CA GLY A 75 3.28 19.93 -12.45
C GLY A 75 3.54 20.82 -13.66
N ASN A 76 4.59 21.61 -13.59
CA ASN A 76 5.09 22.40 -14.72
C ASN A 76 6.09 21.55 -15.54
N VAL A 77 6.92 20.75 -14.85
CA VAL A 77 7.90 19.87 -15.49
C VAL A 77 7.85 18.48 -14.87
N LEU A 78 7.74 17.45 -15.71
CA LEU A 78 7.91 16.05 -15.33
C LEU A 78 9.24 15.55 -15.89
N PHE A 79 10.14 15.18 -14.99
CA PHE A 79 11.46 14.65 -15.34
C PHE A 79 11.35 13.18 -15.76
N SER A 80 12.24 12.74 -16.65
CA SER A 80 12.27 11.34 -17.08
C SER A 80 12.71 10.43 -15.93
N PRO A 81 11.92 9.39 -15.57
CA PRO A 81 12.31 8.42 -14.55
C PRO A 81 13.65 7.74 -14.80
N ALA A 82 14.02 7.56 -16.07
CA ALA A 82 15.27 6.90 -16.47
C ALA A 82 16.52 7.74 -16.13
N ASP A 83 16.40 9.07 -16.15
CA ASP A 83 17.52 10.00 -15.95
C ASP A 83 17.77 10.27 -14.46
N GLU A 84 16.83 9.90 -13.58
CA GLU A 84 16.95 10.12 -12.13
C GLU A 84 18.13 9.34 -11.52
N ALA A 85 18.52 8.22 -12.11
CA ALA A 85 19.68 7.43 -11.68
C ALA A 85 21.01 8.21 -11.79
N ALA A 86 21.09 9.24 -12.64
CA ALA A 86 22.27 10.09 -12.76
C ALA A 86 22.42 11.09 -11.59
N TYR A 87 21.33 11.40 -10.89
CA TYR A 87 21.32 12.38 -9.80
C TYR A 87 21.28 11.73 -8.42
N ILE A 88 20.69 10.54 -8.31
CA ILE A 88 20.48 9.86 -7.03
C ILE A 88 20.85 8.38 -7.18
N SER A 89 21.84 7.96 -6.39
CA SER A 89 22.39 6.60 -6.42
C SER A 89 21.39 5.51 -6.02
N THR A 90 20.36 5.86 -5.25
CA THR A 90 19.30 4.92 -4.84
C THR A 90 18.22 4.74 -5.93
N CYS A 91 18.28 5.50 -7.01
CA CYS A 91 17.39 5.39 -8.16
C CYS A 91 17.98 4.45 -9.22
N GLN A 92 17.12 3.66 -9.86
CA GLN A 92 17.49 2.68 -10.88
C GLN A 92 16.88 3.09 -12.22
N ASN A 93 17.70 3.08 -13.26
CA ASN A 93 17.22 3.13 -14.65
C ASN A 93 16.78 1.72 -15.04
N LEU A 94 15.50 1.59 -15.41
CA LEU A 94 14.87 0.31 -15.72
C LEU A 94 14.50 0.19 -17.21
N GLY A 95 15.00 1.12 -18.04
CA GLY A 95 14.75 1.15 -19.48
C GLY A 95 14.48 2.55 -20.00
N THR A 96 14.09 2.64 -21.27
CA THR A 96 13.76 3.92 -21.91
C THR A 96 12.58 4.59 -21.21
N ASN A 97 12.80 5.76 -20.61
CA ASN A 97 11.82 6.54 -19.84
C ASN A 97 11.22 5.80 -18.63
N GLN A 98 11.93 4.79 -18.11
CA GLN A 98 11.48 3.93 -17.03
C GLN A 98 12.48 3.95 -15.87
N GLY A 99 11.97 4.02 -14.64
CA GLY A 99 12.84 4.04 -13.47
C GLY A 99 12.14 3.77 -12.16
N SER A 100 12.94 3.53 -11.11
CA SER A 100 12.45 3.34 -9.74
C SER A 100 12.17 4.66 -9.00
N CYS A 101 12.51 5.79 -9.62
CA CYS A 101 12.28 7.13 -9.10
C CYS A 101 11.65 8.02 -10.15
N MET A 102 11.02 9.09 -9.70
CA MET A 102 10.60 10.19 -10.57
C MET A 102 10.63 11.51 -9.81
N ARG A 103 10.83 12.60 -10.56
CA ARG A 103 10.78 13.96 -10.03
C ARG A 103 9.75 14.79 -10.78
N ILE A 104 9.09 15.67 -10.04
CA ILE A 104 8.09 16.61 -10.55
C ILE A 104 8.44 17.99 -10.03
N TYR A 105 8.53 18.98 -10.91
CA TYR A 105 8.48 20.39 -10.52
C TYR A 105 7.01 20.83 -10.55
N THR A 106 6.47 21.23 -9.40
CA THR A 106 5.04 21.54 -9.23
C THR A 106 4.83 22.86 -8.49
N GLN A 107 3.73 23.53 -8.81
CA GLN A 107 3.24 24.73 -8.12
C GLN A 107 1.99 24.42 -7.28
N SER A 108 1.92 23.21 -6.72
CA SER A 108 0.77 22.77 -5.92
C SER A 108 0.56 23.70 -4.72
N ASN A 109 -0.67 24.22 -4.59
CA ASN A 109 -1.09 25.20 -3.58
C ASN A 109 -0.40 26.58 -3.67
N GLY A 110 0.11 26.95 -4.86
CA GLY A 110 0.74 28.26 -5.07
C GLY A 110 2.21 28.33 -4.65
N ASP A 111 2.76 27.22 -4.12
CA ASP A 111 4.18 27.11 -3.76
C ASP A 111 4.94 26.30 -4.81
N GLU A 112 5.95 26.93 -5.42
CA GLU A 112 6.86 26.25 -6.34
C GLU A 112 7.83 25.34 -5.58
N LYS A 113 7.77 24.05 -5.89
CA LYS A 113 8.65 23.06 -5.26
C LYS A 113 8.90 21.86 -6.16
N CYS A 114 10.01 21.22 -5.91
CA CYS A 114 10.36 19.94 -6.48
C CYS A 114 9.85 18.85 -5.54
N VAL A 115 9.18 17.85 -6.09
CA VAL A 115 8.76 16.66 -5.37
C VAL A 115 9.43 15.47 -6.04
N GLN A 116 9.97 14.58 -5.22
CA GLN A 116 10.56 13.35 -5.67
C GLN A 116 9.87 12.17 -5.03
N TRP A 117 9.56 11.20 -5.87
CA TRP A 117 9.07 9.89 -5.48
C TRP A 117 10.14 8.85 -5.76
N GLN A 118 10.25 7.90 -4.84
CA GLN A 118 11.22 6.83 -4.94
C GLN A 118 10.63 5.55 -4.40
N LEU A 119 10.81 4.47 -5.14
CA LEU A 119 10.65 3.12 -4.64
C LEU A 119 12.00 2.65 -4.06
N ALA A 120 12.08 2.54 -2.72
CA ALA A 120 13.29 2.15 -2.00
C ALA A 120 13.11 0.79 -1.33
N ALA A 121 14.16 -0.05 -1.33
CA ALA A 121 14.12 -1.32 -0.62
C ALA A 121 13.98 -1.12 0.90
N ASP A 122 13.20 -1.99 1.55
CA ASP A 122 12.97 -1.98 3.00
C ASP A 122 13.91 -2.93 3.77
N GLY A 123 14.81 -3.62 3.06
CA GLY A 123 15.72 -4.61 3.64
C GLY A 123 15.10 -6.00 3.89
N THR A 124 13.78 -6.15 3.74
CA THR A 124 13.03 -7.40 3.93
C THR A 124 12.69 -8.13 2.63
N GLY A 125 13.20 -7.64 1.49
CA GLY A 125 12.82 -8.13 0.16
C GLY A 125 11.59 -7.43 -0.44
N THR A 126 10.93 -6.55 0.32
CA THR A 126 9.90 -5.63 -0.18
C THR A 126 10.44 -4.21 -0.35
N TYR A 127 9.63 -3.36 -0.94
CA TYR A 127 9.90 -1.95 -1.20
C TYR A 127 8.91 -1.06 -0.46
N GLN A 128 9.33 0.19 -0.25
CA GLN A 128 8.50 1.28 0.26
C GLN A 128 8.52 2.42 -0.75
N LEU A 129 7.35 2.98 -1.03
CA LEU A 129 7.23 4.21 -1.79
C LEU A 129 7.47 5.39 -0.84
N LYS A 130 8.52 6.16 -1.10
CA LYS A 130 8.91 7.33 -0.32
C LYS A 130 8.73 8.59 -1.16
N MET A 131 8.35 9.67 -0.48
CA MET A 131 8.26 11.01 -1.05
C MET A 131 9.14 11.96 -0.26
N ARG A 132 9.80 12.88 -0.96
CA ARG A 132 10.37 14.10 -0.37
C ARG A 132 10.11 15.30 -1.27
N SER A 133 10.28 16.49 -0.74
CA SER A 133 10.12 17.73 -1.48
C SER A 133 11.12 18.80 -1.04
N TRP A 134 11.45 19.73 -1.94
CA TRP A 134 12.34 20.84 -1.64
C TRP A 134 12.01 22.05 -2.51
N LYS A 135 12.39 23.24 -2.02
CA LYS A 135 12.33 24.47 -2.83
C LYS A 135 13.49 24.52 -3.82
N THR A 136 13.32 25.20 -4.95
CA THR A 136 14.40 25.38 -5.95
C THR A 136 15.63 26.07 -5.35
N THR A 137 15.44 26.91 -4.33
CA THR A 137 16.48 27.62 -3.57
C THR A 137 16.97 26.87 -2.33
N TRP A 138 16.80 25.55 -2.25
CA TRP A 138 17.14 24.77 -1.04
C TRP A 138 18.62 24.87 -0.65
N GLN A 139 19.53 25.11 -1.60
CA GLN A 139 20.97 25.22 -1.29
C GLN A 139 21.28 26.42 -0.40
N THR A 140 20.51 27.51 -0.49
CA THR A 140 20.69 28.71 0.32
C THR A 140 19.74 28.76 1.51
N THR A 141 18.56 28.15 1.38
CA THR A 141 17.50 28.21 2.41
C THR A 141 17.44 26.98 3.32
N GLY A 142 18.07 25.86 2.95
CA GLY A 142 17.99 24.58 3.65
C GLY A 142 16.63 23.88 3.57
N GLY A 143 15.71 24.37 2.72
CA GLY A 143 14.32 23.91 2.65
C GLY A 143 14.12 22.55 1.95
N VAL A 144 14.71 21.48 2.49
CA VAL A 144 14.52 20.09 2.04
C VAL A 144 13.72 19.33 3.10
N SER A 145 12.61 18.71 2.69
CA SER A 145 11.86 17.83 3.58
C SER A 145 12.58 16.48 3.72
N GLY A 146 12.46 15.87 4.90
CA GLY A 146 12.83 14.47 5.07
C GLY A 146 12.01 13.54 4.18
N TRP A 147 12.51 12.32 3.98
CA TRP A 147 11.76 11.26 3.31
C TRP A 147 10.58 10.83 4.16
N THR A 148 9.40 10.82 3.55
CA THR A 148 8.16 10.33 4.16
C THR A 148 7.71 9.07 3.42
N VAL A 149 7.34 8.03 4.15
CA VAL A 149 6.80 6.80 3.55
C VAL A 149 5.33 7.02 3.19
N ALA A 150 4.99 6.81 1.93
CA ALA A 150 3.64 6.96 1.40
C ALA A 150 2.91 5.62 1.22
N ALA A 151 3.65 4.54 0.95
CA ALA A 151 3.11 3.18 0.91
C ALA A 151 4.19 2.14 1.25
N ARG A 152 3.78 1.04 1.90
CA ARG A 152 4.67 -0.06 2.32
C ARG A 152 4.35 -1.38 1.61
N ASN A 153 5.21 -2.37 1.82
CA ASN A 153 5.05 -3.75 1.33
C ASN A 153 4.84 -3.82 -0.18
N LEU A 154 5.55 -3.00 -0.94
CA LEU A 154 5.48 -3.01 -2.39
C LEU A 154 6.44 -4.04 -2.97
N VAL A 155 6.09 -4.60 -4.12
CA VAL A 155 6.98 -5.41 -4.96
C VAL A 155 7.16 -4.72 -6.31
N MET A 156 8.30 -4.98 -6.95
CA MET A 156 8.68 -4.34 -8.22
C MET A 156 8.78 -5.40 -9.32
N PRO A 157 7.66 -5.92 -9.84
CA PRO A 157 7.68 -6.87 -10.96
C PRO A 157 8.07 -6.19 -12.29
N SER A 158 7.90 -4.86 -12.37
CA SER A 158 8.14 -4.00 -13.53
C SER A 158 8.55 -2.60 -13.06
N ALA A 159 8.89 -1.70 -13.99
CA ALA A 159 9.22 -0.32 -13.64
C ALA A 159 8.01 0.41 -13.03
N PRO A 160 8.13 0.96 -11.80
CA PRO A 160 6.99 1.58 -11.12
C PRO A 160 6.59 2.91 -11.75
N PHE A 161 7.54 3.60 -12.39
CA PHE A 161 7.31 4.85 -13.09
C PHE A 161 7.75 4.68 -14.54
N THR A 162 6.81 4.89 -15.45
CA THR A 162 7.07 4.89 -16.89
C THR A 162 6.50 6.17 -17.47
N LEU A 163 7.36 6.96 -18.10
CA LEU A 163 6.92 8.09 -18.90
C LEU A 163 6.66 7.59 -20.33
N ASP A 164 5.38 7.47 -20.68
CA ASP A 164 4.98 7.29 -22.08
C ASP A 164 5.16 8.63 -22.79
N VAL A 165 5.86 8.60 -23.92
CA VAL A 165 6.06 9.74 -24.81
C VAL A 165 5.42 9.47 -26.18
N GLY A 166 4.85 8.28 -26.40
CA GLY A 166 4.27 7.88 -27.67
C GLY A 166 5.26 7.84 -28.86
N PRO A 167 4.79 7.44 -30.05
CA PRO A 167 5.62 7.32 -31.24
C PRO A 167 6.07 8.68 -31.81
N GLY A 168 5.46 9.79 -31.36
CA GLY A 168 5.82 11.16 -31.74
C GLY A 168 6.96 11.78 -30.93
N GLY A 169 7.62 11.01 -30.04
CA GLY A 169 8.68 11.52 -29.18
C GLY A 169 8.15 12.50 -28.13
N ILE A 170 8.91 13.55 -27.79
CA ILE A 170 8.59 14.51 -26.70
C ILE A 170 7.22 15.22 -26.91
N TYR A 171 6.63 15.12 -28.10
CA TYR A 171 5.32 15.66 -28.47
C TYR A 171 4.18 14.63 -28.54
N GLY A 172 4.43 13.33 -28.28
CA GLY A 172 3.42 12.27 -28.34
C GLY A 172 2.54 12.15 -27.10
N SER A 173 2.01 10.95 -26.81
CA SER A 173 1.09 10.70 -25.67
C SER A 173 1.77 11.06 -24.36
N ARG A 174 1.36 12.17 -23.74
CA ARG A 174 1.92 12.73 -22.50
C ARG A 174 1.33 12.07 -21.27
N LEU A 175 1.71 10.81 -21.03
CA LEU A 175 1.16 10.00 -19.94
C LEU A 175 2.27 9.50 -19.02
N LEU A 176 2.16 9.82 -17.73
CA LEU A 176 2.89 9.12 -16.69
C LEU A 176 2.08 7.88 -16.32
N ARG A 177 2.64 6.70 -16.58
CA ARG A 177 2.12 5.45 -16.04
C ARG A 177 2.82 5.16 -14.72
N VAL A 178 2.00 4.92 -13.70
CA VAL A 178 2.42 4.52 -12.36
C VAL A 178 1.87 3.13 -12.09
N GLN A 179 2.74 2.18 -11.80
CA GLN A 179 2.36 0.81 -11.46
C GLN A 179 2.90 0.47 -10.08
N LEU A 180 2.00 0.32 -9.12
CA LEU A 180 2.33 -0.07 -7.74
C LEU A 180 1.73 -1.44 -7.48
N VAL A 181 2.54 -2.38 -7.00
CA VAL A 181 2.07 -3.72 -6.65
C VAL A 181 2.29 -3.93 -5.16
N ALA A 182 1.21 -4.02 -4.40
CA ALA A 182 1.25 -4.26 -2.96
C ALA A 182 1.22 -5.77 -2.69
N HIS A 183 2.18 -6.26 -1.92
CA HIS A 183 2.31 -7.65 -1.53
C HIS A 183 1.74 -7.87 -0.13
N ASN A 184 0.86 -8.86 0.01
CA ASN A 184 0.37 -9.30 1.30
C ASN A 184 1.17 -10.51 1.77
N ALA A 185 2.08 -10.31 2.71
CA ALA A 185 2.92 -11.38 3.27
C ALA A 185 2.13 -12.52 3.93
N THR A 186 0.94 -12.23 4.48
CA THR A 186 0.10 -13.21 5.17
C THR A 186 -0.66 -14.12 4.21
N SER A 187 -1.17 -13.57 3.09
CA SER A 187 -1.91 -14.35 2.09
C SER A 187 -1.07 -14.80 0.89
N GLY A 188 0.13 -14.24 0.71
CA GLY A 188 0.99 -14.45 -0.45
C GLY A 188 0.44 -13.86 -1.75
N LYS A 189 -0.59 -13.00 -1.67
CA LYS A 189 -1.26 -12.42 -2.84
C LYS A 189 -0.81 -11.00 -3.10
N ASP A 190 -0.68 -10.68 -4.38
CA ASP A 190 -0.32 -9.36 -4.86
C ASP A 190 -1.56 -8.59 -5.35
N VAL A 191 -1.60 -7.29 -5.05
CA VAL A 191 -2.62 -6.36 -5.52
C VAL A 191 -1.93 -5.31 -6.38
N ALA A 192 -2.15 -5.38 -7.69
CA ALA A 192 -1.66 -4.39 -8.64
C ALA A 192 -2.60 -3.18 -8.71
N ILE A 193 -2.01 -2.00 -8.68
CA ILE A 193 -2.66 -0.70 -8.85
C ILE A 193 -1.95 0.01 -9.99
N ASP A 194 -2.64 0.15 -11.10
CA ASP A 194 -2.18 0.87 -12.29
C ASP A 194 -2.89 2.22 -12.38
N GLY A 195 -2.11 3.29 -12.61
CA GLY A 195 -2.60 4.62 -12.89
C GLY A 195 -1.94 5.18 -14.14
N SER A 196 -2.72 5.85 -14.99
CA SER A 196 -2.22 6.62 -16.12
C SER A 196 -2.63 8.06 -15.95
N ILE A 197 -1.65 8.95 -15.83
CA ILE A 197 -1.83 10.33 -15.41
C ILE A 197 -1.32 11.26 -16.49
N SER A 198 -2.17 12.19 -16.92
CA SER A 198 -1.78 13.29 -17.79
C SER A 198 -1.70 14.59 -17.01
N GLY A 199 -0.56 15.26 -17.04
CA GLY A 199 -0.40 16.66 -16.67
C GLY A 199 -1.09 17.61 -17.66
N ARG A 200 -1.67 18.70 -17.17
CA ARG A 200 -2.49 19.63 -17.98
C ARG A 200 -1.64 20.57 -18.84
N ASN A 201 -0.57 21.13 -18.25
CA ASN A 201 0.34 22.10 -18.86
C ASN A 201 1.80 21.73 -18.53
N THR A 202 2.07 20.44 -18.48
CA THR A 202 3.36 19.90 -18.04
C THR A 202 4.27 19.69 -19.24
N THR A 203 5.51 20.13 -19.14
CA THR A 203 6.58 19.76 -20.07
C THR A 203 7.18 18.43 -19.62
N TYR A 204 7.33 17.49 -20.56
CA TYR A 204 7.76 16.13 -20.26
C TYR A 204 9.18 15.87 -20.77
N GLY A 205 9.95 15.10 -20.01
CA GLY A 205 11.24 14.58 -20.48
C GLY A 205 12.33 15.65 -20.67
N TYR A 206 12.17 16.81 -20.04
CA TYR A 206 13.17 17.88 -20.08
C TYR A 206 14.11 17.81 -18.87
N THR A 207 15.40 17.98 -19.10
CA THR A 207 16.44 18.18 -18.07
C THR A 207 16.50 19.65 -17.63
N GLY A 208 15.35 20.24 -17.34
CA GLY A 208 15.29 21.64 -16.87
C GLY A 208 16.08 21.83 -15.58
N SER A 209 16.62 23.03 -15.35
CA SER A 209 17.43 23.36 -14.17
C SER A 209 16.60 23.60 -12.90
N GLU A 210 15.27 23.63 -12.99
CA GLU A 210 14.36 24.07 -11.93
C GLU A 210 14.44 23.20 -10.67
N CYS A 211 14.90 21.95 -10.79
CA CYS A 211 15.10 21.05 -9.65
C CYS A 211 16.55 20.58 -9.48
N LEU A 212 17.49 21.32 -10.07
CA LEU A 212 18.92 21.05 -9.96
C LEU A 212 19.61 22.14 -9.13
N PRO A 213 20.60 21.78 -8.30
CA PRO A 213 21.02 20.41 -8.01
C PRO A 213 20.01 19.67 -7.12
N VAL A 214 20.04 18.35 -7.21
CA VAL A 214 19.16 17.48 -6.44
C VAL A 214 19.74 17.31 -5.03
N PRO A 215 18.95 17.44 -3.95
CA PRO A 215 19.45 17.18 -2.60
C PRO A 215 20.02 15.76 -2.48
N PRO A 216 21.13 15.58 -1.74
CA PRO A 216 21.68 14.25 -1.49
C PRO A 216 20.63 13.34 -0.83
N ALA A 217 20.74 12.03 -1.08
CA ALA A 217 19.78 11.02 -0.65
C ALA A 217 19.65 10.93 0.88
#